data_AF-A0A2L2Y7Y1-F1
#
_entry.id   AF-A0A2L2Y7Y1-F1
#
_cell.length_a   1.000
_cell.length_b   1.000
_cell.length_c   1.000
_cell.angle_alpha   90.00
_cell.angle_beta   90.00
_cell.angle_gamma   90.00
#
_symmetry.space_group_name_H-M   'P 1'
#
loop_
_entity.id
_entity.type
_entity.pdbx_description
1 polymer ?
#
loop_
_entity_poly.entity_id
_entity_poly.type
_entity_poly.pdbx_seq_one_letter_code
_entity_poly.pdbx_strand_id
1 'polypeptide(L)'
;MKCNAVVGAMYAFPRITLPEKAIQKAKSLGQAPDFFYAMQLLENTGICVVPGSGFGQIPGTYHFRTTILPQTDKLKAMLKRIEEYHEKFLDEYK
;
A
#
# COMPACT_ATOMS: atom_id res chain seq x y z
N MET A 1 -3.96 -8.66 0.92
CA MET A 1 -3.80 -7.55 1.89
C MET A 1 -4.56 -7.89 3.19
N LYS A 2 -4.09 -7.45 4.37
CA LYS A 2 -4.83 -7.58 5.65
C LYS A 2 -4.84 -6.23 6.38
N CYS A 3 -6.00 -5.79 6.86
CA CYS A 3 -6.12 -4.57 7.66
C CYS A 3 -6.78 -4.89 9.01
N ASN A 4 -6.25 -4.31 10.09
CA ASN A 4 -6.93 -4.37 11.39
C ASN A 4 -8.16 -3.47 11.38
N ALA A 5 -9.13 -3.77 12.26
CA ALA A 5 -10.28 -2.90 12.46
C ALA A 5 -9.82 -1.52 12.95
N VAL A 6 -10.32 -0.46 12.30
CA VAL A 6 -10.08 0.91 12.73
C VAL A 6 -11.07 1.24 13.84
N VAL A 7 -10.60 1.27 15.08
CA VAL A 7 -11.44 1.52 16.27
C VAL A 7 -11.43 2.99 16.72
N GLY A 8 -10.65 3.85 16.05
CA GLY A 8 -10.53 5.28 16.37
C GLY A 8 -9.55 6.01 15.45
N ALA A 9 -9.33 7.30 15.71
CA ALA A 9 -8.53 8.21 14.88
C ALA A 9 -9.07 8.33 13.44
N MET A 10 -8.19 8.59 12.47
CA MET A 10 -8.56 8.91 11.08
C MET A 10 -7.75 8.10 10.05
N TYR A 11 -7.07 7.04 10.49
CA TYR A 11 -6.11 6.29 9.68
C TYR A 11 -6.35 4.79 9.74
N ALA A 12 -6.17 4.14 8.59
CA ALA A 12 -5.97 2.70 8.51
C ALA A 12 -4.49 2.40 8.20
N PHE A 13 -4.02 1.25 8.66
CA PHE A 13 -2.65 0.79 8.41
C PHE A 13 -2.62 -0.65 7.88
N PRO A 14 -3.05 -0.89 6.63
CA PRO A 14 -3.06 -2.22 6.05
C PRO A 14 -1.66 -2.80 5.92
N ARG A 15 -1.53 -4.09 6.23
CA ARG A 15 -0.37 -4.91 5.88
C ARG A 15 -0.54 -5.45 4.46
N ILE A 16 0.50 -5.26 3.65
CA ILE A 16 0.62 -5.85 2.32
C ILE A 16 1.62 -7.00 2.33
N THR A 17 1.24 -8.11 1.69
CA THR A 17 2.17 -9.21 1.42
C THR A 17 2.71 -8.98 0.02
N LEU A 18 4.00 -8.66 -0.07
CA LEU A 18 4.66 -8.39 -1.33
C LEU A 18 5.32 -9.68 -1.86
N PRO A 19 5.19 -9.99 -3.15
CA PRO A 19 5.94 -11.06 -3.78
C PRO A 19 7.46 -10.82 -3.68
N GLU A 20 8.25 -11.89 -3.62
CA GLU A 20 9.71 -11.79 -3.51
C GLU A 20 10.32 -11.02 -4.69
N LYS A 21 9.78 -11.17 -5.90
CA LYS A 21 10.22 -10.41 -7.08
C LYS A 21 10.03 -8.90 -6.90
N ALA A 22 8.91 -8.46 -6.34
CA ALA A 22 8.67 -7.05 -6.03
C ALA A 22 9.66 -6.53 -4.98
N ILE A 23 9.94 -7.34 -3.95
CA ILE A 23 10.91 -6.99 -2.90
C ILE A 23 12.31 -6.85 -3.49
N GLN A 24 12.73 -7.78 -4.34
CA GLN A 24 14.03 -7.75 -5.02
C GLN A 24 14.13 -6.56 -5.98
N LYS A 25 13.06 -6.26 -6.72
CA LYS A 25 13.00 -5.09 -7.60
C LYS A 25 13.17 -3.80 -6.81
N ALA A 26 12.44 -3.64 -5.71
CA ALA A 26 12.58 -2.48 -4.82
C ALA A 26 14.02 -2.35 -4.28
N LYS A 27 14.62 -3.45 -3.82
CA LYS A 27 16.02 -3.48 -3.36
C LYS A 27 17.01 -3.08 -4.45
N SER A 28 16.81 -3.55 -5.70
CA SER A 28 17.67 -3.18 -6.84
C SER A 28 17.61 -1.69 -7.18
N LEU A 29 16.51 -1.02 -6.82
CA LEU A 29 16.33 0.42 -6.98
C LEU A 29 16.79 1.23 -5.75
N GLY A 30 17.34 0.56 -4.72
CA GLY A 30 17.71 1.20 -3.45
C GLY A 30 16.49 1.68 -2.64
N GLN A 31 15.31 1.12 -2.88
CA GLN A 31 14.05 1.54 -2.25
C GLN A 31 13.57 0.52 -1.21
N ALA A 32 12.88 1.00 -0.18
CA ALA A 32 12.10 0.13 0.70
C ALA A 32 10.94 -0.51 -0.10
N PRO A 33 10.60 -1.79 0.11
CA PRO A 33 9.56 -2.47 -0.67
C PRO A 33 8.16 -1.83 -0.59
N ASP A 34 7.82 -1.26 0.55
CA ASP A 34 6.56 -0.52 0.71
C ASP A 34 6.57 0.87 0.07
N PHE A 35 7.72 1.54 0.04
CA PHE A 35 7.91 2.77 -0.73
C PHE A 35 7.72 2.49 -2.23
N PHE A 36 8.35 1.43 -2.75
CA PHE A 36 8.17 1.00 -4.13
C PHE A 36 6.69 0.75 -4.46
N TYR A 37 5.98 0.00 -3.60
CA TYR A 37 4.54 -0.23 -3.75
C TYR A 37 3.72 1.08 -3.71
N ALA A 38 4.05 2.00 -2.80
CA ALA A 38 3.33 3.27 -2.66
C ALA A 38 3.55 4.19 -3.87
N MET A 39 4.77 4.24 -4.42
CA MET A 39 5.08 5.00 -5.63
C MET A 39 4.36 4.43 -6.85
N GLN A 40 4.39 3.11 -7.03
CA GLN A 40 3.67 2.44 -8.11
C GLN A 40 2.15 2.68 -7.99
N LEU A 41 1.58 2.66 -6.78
CA LEU A 41 0.17 3.00 -6.56
C LEU A 41 -0.12 4.44 -7.01
N LEU A 42 0.74 5.39 -6.62
CA LEU A 42 0.59 6.79 -6.99
C LEU A 42 0.65 6.99 -8.51
N GLU A 43 1.64 6.42 -9.18
CA GLU A 43 1.85 6.55 -10.63
C GLU A 43 0.70 5.94 -11.45
N ASN A 44 0.14 4.82 -10.99
CA ASN A 44 -0.91 4.11 -11.73
C ASN A 44 -2.32 4.62 -11.44
N THR A 45 -2.57 5.21 -10.26
CA THR A 45 -3.95 5.52 -9.81
C THR A 45 -4.16 6.97 -9.39
N GLY A 46 -3.07 7.73 -9.18
CA GLY A 46 -3.09 9.05 -8.56
C GLY A 46 -3.32 9.05 -7.05
N ILE A 47 -3.40 7.87 -6.40
CA ILE A 47 -3.65 7.76 -4.96
C ILE A 47 -2.33 7.85 -4.21
N CYS A 48 -2.16 8.91 -3.43
CA CYS A 48 -1.00 9.10 -2.57
C CYS A 48 -1.25 8.51 -1.17
N VAL A 49 -0.42 7.54 -0.78
CA VAL A 49 -0.38 6.94 0.57
C VAL A 49 0.99 7.12 1.19
N VAL A 50 1.10 6.97 2.51
CA VAL A 50 2.40 7.06 3.18
C VAL A 50 2.95 5.64 3.43
N PRO A 51 4.16 5.28 2.96
CA PRO A 51 4.71 3.95 3.16
C PRO A 51 5.05 3.68 4.63
N GLY A 52 4.93 2.41 5.04
CA GLY A 52 5.15 1.95 6.41
C GLY A 52 6.57 2.19 6.94
N SER A 53 7.56 2.21 6.05
CA SER A 53 8.97 2.46 6.33
C SER A 53 9.23 3.81 6.97
N GLY A 54 8.35 4.81 6.76
CA GLY A 54 8.41 6.10 7.44
C GLY A 54 7.93 6.09 8.90
N PHE A 55 7.26 5.03 9.35
CA PHE A 55 6.69 4.91 10.70
C PHE A 55 7.43 3.92 11.60
N GLY A 56 8.34 3.12 11.02
CA GLY A 56 8.85 1.92 11.66
C GLY A 56 7.83 0.77 11.59
N GLN A 57 8.32 -0.43 11.37
CA GLN A 57 7.52 -1.65 11.28
C GLN A 57 8.40 -2.87 11.57
N ILE A 58 7.78 -4.00 11.89
CA ILE A 58 8.50 -5.25 12.16
C ILE A 58 9.27 -5.66 10.88
N PRO A 59 10.56 -6.03 10.96
CA PRO A 59 11.31 -6.49 9.80
C PRO A 59 10.61 -7.63 9.05
N GLY A 60 10.62 -7.55 7.72
CA GLY A 60 9.90 -8.51 6.86
C GLY A 60 8.39 -8.27 6.75
N THR A 61 7.88 -7.18 7.34
CA THR A 61 6.49 -6.73 7.15
C THR A 61 6.47 -5.39 6.42
N TYR A 62 5.40 -5.19 5.66
CA TYR A 62 5.24 -4.02 4.79
C TYR A 62 3.83 -3.47 4.96
N HIS A 63 3.72 -2.16 5.07
CA HIS A 63 2.47 -1.48 5.31
C HIS A 63 2.40 -0.18 4.52
N PHE A 64 1.22 0.41 4.47
CA PHE A 64 1.05 1.82 4.15
C PHE A 64 -0.04 2.41 5.03
N ARG A 65 -0.01 3.73 5.24
CA ARG A 65 -1.06 4.48 5.91
C ARG A 65 -1.97 5.12 4.89
N THR A 66 -3.28 4.95 5.06
CA THR A 66 -4.32 5.66 4.29
C THR A 66 -5.30 6.36 5.24
N THR A 67 -6.05 7.34 4.73
CA THR A 67 -7.02 8.11 5.50
C THR A 67 -8.44 7.61 5.26
N ILE A 68 -9.28 7.73 6.29
CA ILE A 68 -10.72 7.46 6.19
C ILE A 68 -11.55 8.76 6.21
N LEU A 69 -10.91 9.87 5.85
CA LEU A 69 -11.51 11.21 5.77
C LEU A 69 -12.41 11.45 4.54
N PRO A 70 -12.16 10.85 3.36
CA PRO A 70 -13.04 11.04 2.22
C PRO A 70 -14.48 10.60 2.53
N GLN A 71 -15.44 11.29 1.90
CA GLN A 71 -16.86 10.87 1.92
C GLN A 71 -17.01 9.43 1.40
N THR A 72 -18.00 8.70 1.90
CA THR A 72 -18.17 7.26 1.66
C THR A 72 -18.10 6.86 0.18
N ASP A 73 -18.70 7.62 -0.73
CA ASP A 73 -18.67 7.28 -2.16
C ASP A 73 -17.28 7.47 -2.78
N LYS A 74 -16.56 8.53 -2.38
CA LYS A 74 -15.17 8.75 -2.79
C LYS A 74 -14.24 7.70 -2.17
N LEU A 75 -14.49 7.30 -0.92
CA LEU A 75 -13.76 6.25 -0.25
C LEU A 75 -13.93 4.91 -0.97
N LYS A 76 -15.17 4.53 -1.33
CA LYS A 76 -15.44 3.32 -2.12
C LYS A 76 -14.72 3.34 -3.46
N ALA A 77 -14.75 4.47 -4.18
CA ALA A 77 -14.05 4.62 -5.44
C ALA A 77 -12.52 4.51 -5.28
N MET A 78 -11.96 5.12 -4.24
CA MET A 78 -10.53 5.01 -3.90
C MET A 78 -10.14 3.56 -3.60
N LEU A 79 -10.91 2.86 -2.76
CA LEU A 79 -10.66 1.47 -2.40
C LEU A 79 -10.72 0.54 -3.61
N LYS A 80 -11.68 0.75 -4.53
CA LYS A 80 -11.78 -0.01 -5.78
C LYS A 80 -10.54 0.17 -6.67
N ARG A 81 -10.03 1.40 -6.80
CA ARG A 81 -8.79 1.66 -7.56
C ARG A 81 -7.56 1.01 -6.90
N ILE A 82 -7.50 1.01 -5.57
CA ILE A 82 -6.43 0.31 -4.83
C ILE A 82 -6.51 -1.20 -5.05
N GLU A 83 -7.70 -1.78 -5.04
CA GLU A 83 -7.94 -3.20 -5.32
C GLU A 83 -7.48 -3.58 -6.73
N GLU A 84 -7.97 -2.88 -7.77
CA GLU A 84 -7.60 -3.12 -9.16
C GLU A 84 -6.09 -2.96 -9.40
N TYR A 85 -5.46 -1.96 -8.76
CA TYR A 85 -4.01 -1.80 -8.80
C TYR A 85 -3.29 -2.94 -8.09
N HIS A 86 -3.76 -3.34 -6.90
CA HIS A 86 -3.13 -4.37 -6.10
C HIS A 86 -3.11 -5.71 -6.85
N GLU A 87 -4.22 -6.08 -7.50
CA GLU A 87 -4.31 -7.30 -8.31
C GLU A 87 -3.31 -7.28 -9.47
N LYS A 88 -3.27 -6.18 -10.24
CA LYS A 88 -2.31 -6.02 -11.35
C LYS A 88 -0.87 -6.07 -10.88
N PHE A 89 -0.56 -5.40 -9.77
CA PHE A 89 0.77 -5.41 -9.17
C PHE A 89 1.16 -6.83 -8.76
N LEU A 90 0.26 -7.59 -8.12
CA LEU A 90 0.55 -8.97 -7.77
C LEU A 90 0.78 -9.82 -9.03
N ASP A 91 -0.04 -9.68 -10.07
CA ASP A 91 0.13 -10.41 -11.33
C ASP A 91 1.47 -10.13 -12.02
N GLU A 92 1.93 -8.87 -12.03
CA GLU A 92 3.22 -8.47 -12.61
C GLU A 92 4.40 -9.09 -11.85
N TYR A 93 4.31 -9.18 -10.53
CA TYR A 93 5.40 -9.64 -9.66
C TYR A 93 5.22 -11.06 -9.10
N LYS A 94 4.25 -11.83 -9.61
CA LYS A 94 3.96 -13.22 -9.21
C LYS A 94 5.19 -14.12 -9.22
#